data_AF-A0A8T2JR60-F1
#
_entry.id   AF-A0A8T2JR60-F1
#
_cell.length_a   1.000
_cell.length_b   1.000
_cell.length_c   1.000
_cell.angle_alpha   90.00
_cell.angle_beta   90.00
_cell.angle_gamma   90.00
#
_symmetry.space_group_name_H-M   'P 1'
#
loop_
_entity.id
_entity.type
_entity.pdbx_description
1 polymer ?
#
loop_
_entity_poly.entity_id
_entity_poly.type
_entity_poly.pdbx_seq_one_letter_code
_entity_poly.pdbx_strand_id
1 'polypeptide(L)'
;MDSVHENPRSPKLVDDEGYMEVRSHTHPPFSILTSTVLFCSEIVAASVVAAGYSYSEDEVWMSLTIVFMLVSSVMVQLTLTFIHRDLGRDRPFILLMHLLQLGPLIRCVEALIVYCQMGREEEPYVSISRKKRLHGWEAAEEEREVGHSLRRLATHRNAFKRTAVVQAFLGSTPQLTLQLYVSVLERNVPPERAVLMAMCLASTTYGALVLNVLAIQIKYDDYKVSLSVPAFLCIVIWRCLEIATRVTVLVLFCSALKAWVAAVALGNLLALFILPWIRFWKSGARLPMNIEKNFSKFGTVVVLGSVTLLYSAINMFCWSAVQLNLADRDLIDQAQNWGRLSLHYTIRLVENAALTLLWYFYKVDVFEYICSPLLVVQLLVGYAGSIFFMLVFYQYLHPCRSLFSHNVADLLTCVYCKRWMKHKGEGKETVV
;
A
#
# COMPACT_ATOMS: atom_id res chain seq x y z
N MET A 1 9.51 62.96 -8.79
CA MET A 1 8.82 62.62 -7.52
C MET A 1 7.38 62.37 -7.91
N ASP A 2 7.05 61.12 -8.24
CA ASP A 2 5.67 60.69 -8.45
C ASP A 2 5.47 59.40 -7.67
N SER A 3 4.58 59.53 -6.69
CA SER A 3 4.25 58.55 -5.66
C SER A 3 3.49 57.36 -6.26
N VAL A 4 4.10 56.18 -6.21
CA VAL A 4 3.42 54.91 -6.44
C VAL A 4 2.53 54.65 -5.22
N HIS A 5 1.21 54.79 -5.39
CA HIS A 5 0.23 54.32 -4.43
C HIS A 5 0.29 52.79 -4.35
N GLU A 6 1.00 52.25 -3.35
CA GLU A 6 0.73 50.91 -2.85
C GLU A 6 -0.66 50.93 -2.21
N ASN A 7 -1.61 50.26 -2.86
CA ASN A 7 -2.89 49.94 -2.24
C ASN A 7 -2.74 48.57 -1.56
N PRO A 8 -2.65 48.50 -0.22
CA PRO A 8 -2.69 47.22 0.46
C PRO A 8 -4.12 46.70 0.35
N ARG A 9 -4.39 45.84 -0.64
CA ARG A 9 -5.62 45.05 -0.61
C ARG A 9 -5.57 44.22 0.66
N SER A 10 -6.37 44.63 1.64
CA SER A 10 -6.72 43.82 2.80
C SER A 10 -7.15 42.43 2.33
N PRO A 11 -6.86 41.36 3.10
CA PRO A 11 -7.40 40.05 2.81
C PRO A 11 -8.92 40.20 2.73
N LYS A 12 -9.52 39.89 1.58
CA LYS A 12 -10.97 39.84 1.47
C LYS A 12 -11.43 38.80 2.48
N LEU A 13 -12.10 39.22 3.56
CA LEU A 13 -12.97 38.31 4.28
C LEU A 13 -13.95 37.80 3.24
N VAL A 14 -13.85 36.51 2.93
CA VAL A 14 -14.91 35.79 2.21
C VAL A 14 -16.17 35.97 3.07
N ASP A 15 -17.36 36.15 2.50
CA ASP A 15 -18.61 36.20 3.29
C ASP A 15 -19.02 34.77 3.69
N ASP A 16 -19.74 34.59 4.82
CA ASP A 16 -20.16 33.28 5.42
C ASP A 16 -20.76 32.28 4.40
N GLU A 17 -21.33 32.79 3.30
CA GLU A 17 -21.82 31.98 2.16
C GLU A 17 -20.69 31.39 1.30
N GLY A 18 -19.64 32.16 0.96
CA GLY A 18 -18.49 31.66 0.20
C GLY A 18 -17.67 30.62 0.98
N TYR A 19 -17.68 30.71 2.32
CA TYR A 19 -17.13 29.70 3.22
C TYR A 19 -17.85 28.36 3.13
N MET A 20 -19.18 28.40 3.20
CA MET A 20 -20.03 27.23 3.10
C MET A 20 -19.87 26.57 1.73
N GLU A 21 -19.73 27.37 0.67
CA GLU A 21 -19.55 26.89 -0.70
C GLU A 21 -18.21 26.13 -0.87
N VAL A 22 -17.07 26.72 -0.46
CA VAL A 22 -15.75 26.05 -0.54
C VAL A 22 -15.68 24.77 0.31
N ARG A 23 -16.27 24.79 1.51
CA ARG A 23 -16.36 23.60 2.37
C ARG A 23 -17.29 22.54 1.78
N SER A 24 -18.42 22.91 1.18
CA SER A 24 -19.37 21.96 0.58
C SER A 24 -18.74 21.16 -0.57
N HIS A 25 -17.83 21.79 -1.33
CA HIS A 25 -17.09 21.15 -2.43
C HIS A 25 -15.88 20.32 -1.97
N THR A 26 -15.56 20.31 -0.67
CA THR A 26 -14.37 19.65 -0.14
C THR A 26 -14.77 18.57 0.88
N HIS A 27 -14.61 17.31 0.48
CA HIS A 27 -14.92 16.18 1.35
C HIS A 27 -14.14 16.24 2.68
N PRO A 28 -14.69 15.74 3.80
CA PRO A 28 -13.98 15.69 5.07
C PRO A 28 -12.73 14.78 4.98
N PRO A 29 -11.70 14.99 5.82
CA PRO A 29 -10.49 14.18 5.83
C PRO A 29 -10.69 12.80 6.50
N PHE A 30 -11.76 12.07 6.17
CA PHE A 30 -12.07 10.76 6.77
C PHE A 30 -10.93 9.75 6.63
N SER A 31 -10.25 9.73 5.48
CA SER A 31 -9.10 8.83 5.24
C SER A 31 -7.93 9.06 6.22
N ILE A 32 -7.72 10.31 6.65
CA ILE A 32 -6.71 10.66 7.65
C ILE A 32 -7.16 10.10 9.01
N LEU A 33 -8.40 10.37 9.41
CA LEU A 33 -8.95 9.89 10.67
C LEU A 33 -8.93 8.36 10.77
N THR A 34 -9.37 7.66 9.72
CA THR A 34 -9.35 6.19 9.67
C THR A 34 -7.93 5.65 9.80
N SER A 35 -6.95 6.24 9.12
CA SER A 35 -5.54 5.81 9.23
C SER A 35 -4.99 6.01 10.64
N THR A 36 -5.31 7.14 11.30
CA THR A 36 -4.86 7.42 12.66
C THR A 36 -5.51 6.49 13.68
N VAL A 37 -6.81 6.23 13.54
CA VAL A 37 -7.53 5.29 14.43
C VAL A 37 -6.94 3.89 14.29
N LEU A 38 -6.70 3.41 13.07
CA LEU A 38 -6.06 2.10 12.84
C LEU A 38 -4.67 2.05 13.48
N PHE A 39 -3.83 3.07 13.28
CA PHE A 39 -2.52 3.18 13.92
C PHE A 39 -2.58 3.08 15.45
N CYS A 40 -3.42 3.91 16.09
CA CYS A 40 -3.53 3.90 17.55
C CYS A 40 -4.09 2.58 18.06
N SER A 41 -5.10 2.02 17.39
CA SER A 41 -5.71 0.76 17.80
C SER A 41 -4.75 -0.43 17.74
N GLU A 42 -3.86 -0.49 16.74
CA GLU A 42 -2.85 -1.53 16.65
C GLU A 42 -1.79 -1.40 17.74
N ILE A 43 -1.32 -0.18 18.04
CA ILE A 43 -0.36 0.03 19.13
C ILE A 43 -0.94 -0.38 20.47
N VAL A 44 -2.20 0.01 20.75
CA VAL A 44 -2.89 -0.37 21.98
C VAL A 44 -3.06 -1.89 22.05
N ALA A 45 -3.57 -2.52 20.99
CA ALA A 45 -3.78 -3.96 20.96
C ALA A 45 -2.46 -4.75 21.08
N ALA A 46 -1.39 -4.31 20.40
CA ALA A 46 -0.07 -4.93 20.50
C ALA A 46 0.55 -4.75 21.89
N SER A 47 0.32 -3.61 22.54
CA SER A 47 0.77 -3.37 23.92
C SER A 47 0.05 -4.28 24.92
N VAL A 48 -1.26 -4.47 24.75
CA VAL A 48 -2.05 -5.41 25.57
C VAL A 48 -1.55 -6.84 25.40
N VAL A 49 -1.37 -7.30 24.16
CA VAL A 49 -0.84 -8.63 23.87
C VAL A 49 0.59 -8.82 24.42
N ALA A 50 1.45 -7.79 24.31
CA ALA A 50 2.79 -7.82 24.88
C ALA A 50 2.76 -7.91 26.42
N ALA A 51 1.84 -7.21 27.09
CA ALA A 51 1.63 -7.33 28.53
C ALA A 51 1.14 -8.73 28.91
N GLY A 52 0.27 -9.34 28.10
CA GLY A 52 -0.14 -10.73 28.26
C GLY A 52 1.03 -11.71 28.20
N TYR A 53 1.93 -11.56 27.21
CA TYR A 53 3.16 -12.36 27.13
C TYR A 53 4.10 -12.12 28.31
N SER A 54 4.18 -10.89 28.82
CA SER A 54 4.97 -10.59 30.03
C SER A 54 4.42 -11.33 31.26
N TYR A 55 3.09 -11.48 31.37
CA TYR A 55 2.47 -12.22 32.46
C TYR A 55 2.69 -13.74 32.34
N SER A 56 2.77 -14.25 31.10
CA SER A 56 3.06 -15.67 30.81
C SER A 56 4.56 -16.01 30.75
N GLU A 57 5.44 -15.06 31.04
CA GLU A 57 6.91 -15.19 30.97
C GLU A 57 7.45 -15.57 29.57
N ASP A 58 6.69 -15.28 28.51
CA ASP A 58 7.04 -15.56 27.12
C ASP A 58 7.85 -14.42 26.48
N GLU A 59 9.10 -14.26 26.93
CA GLU A 59 9.96 -13.13 26.54
C GLU A 59 10.21 -13.04 25.02
N VAL A 60 10.29 -14.17 24.32
CA VAL A 60 10.56 -14.21 22.87
C VAL A 60 9.37 -13.64 22.09
N TRP A 61 8.14 -14.06 22.42
CA TRP A 61 6.94 -13.57 21.73
C TRP A 61 6.66 -12.12 22.06
N MET A 62 6.88 -11.72 23.32
CA MET A 62 6.82 -10.33 23.73
C MET A 62 7.80 -9.47 22.93
N SER A 63 9.07 -9.86 22.87
CA SER A 63 10.12 -9.12 22.17
C SER A 63 9.82 -8.97 20.68
N LEU A 64 9.42 -10.05 19.99
CA LEU A 64 9.04 -9.99 18.57
C LEU A 64 7.82 -9.09 18.32
N THR A 65 6.81 -9.16 19.19
CA THR A 65 5.60 -8.31 19.13
C THR A 65 5.96 -6.83 19.28
N ILE A 66 6.84 -6.49 20.22
CA ILE A 66 7.32 -5.12 20.47
C ILE A 66 8.17 -4.62 19.30
N VAL A 67 9.07 -5.45 18.76
CA VAL A 67 9.93 -5.08 17.64
C VAL A 67 9.10 -4.74 16.40
N PHE A 68 8.13 -5.56 16.01
CA PHE A 68 7.29 -5.26 14.84
C PHE A 68 6.43 -4.00 15.04
N MET A 69 5.91 -3.80 16.25
CA MET A 69 5.19 -2.56 16.61
C MET A 69 6.09 -1.32 16.49
N LEU A 70 7.30 -1.35 17.07
CA LEU A 70 8.20 -0.21 17.12
C LEU A 70 8.82 0.12 15.75
N VAL A 71 9.26 -0.89 14.99
CA VAL A 71 9.85 -0.69 13.66
C VAL A 71 8.87 0.03 12.75
N SER A 72 7.61 -0.41 12.72
CA SER A 72 6.56 0.24 11.94
C SER A 72 6.28 1.67 12.42
N SER A 73 6.15 1.87 13.74
CA SER A 73 5.92 3.19 14.33
C SER A 73 7.00 4.20 13.95
N VAL A 74 8.28 3.80 14.03
CA VAL A 74 9.42 4.64 13.64
C VAL A 74 9.38 4.94 12.14
N MET A 75 9.11 3.96 11.28
CA MET A 75 9.02 4.19 9.83
C MET A 75 7.88 5.14 9.45
N VAL A 76 6.73 5.04 10.11
CA VAL A 76 5.60 5.95 9.94
C VAL A 76 5.99 7.38 10.33
N GLN A 77 6.65 7.56 11.47
CA GLN A 77 7.09 8.88 11.91
C GLN A 77 8.12 9.49 10.96
N LEU A 78 9.15 8.72 10.57
CA LEU A 78 10.16 9.18 9.62
C LEU A 78 9.52 9.60 8.29
N THR A 79 8.54 8.84 7.80
CA THR A 79 7.80 9.16 6.57
C THR A 79 7.03 10.49 6.72
N LEU A 80 6.35 10.71 7.85
CA LEU A 80 5.63 11.95 8.11
C LEU A 80 6.58 13.16 8.22
N THR A 81 7.66 13.02 8.97
CA THR A 81 8.70 14.05 9.15
C THR A 81 9.33 14.43 7.80
N PHE A 82 9.59 13.43 6.95
CA PHE A 82 10.16 13.63 5.61
C PHE A 82 9.20 14.38 4.69
N ILE A 83 7.94 13.93 4.58
CA ILE A 83 6.96 14.53 3.65
C ILE A 83 6.63 15.97 4.02
N HIS A 84 6.55 16.28 5.31
CA HIS A 84 6.29 17.66 5.77
C HIS A 84 7.57 18.51 5.86
N ARG A 85 8.74 17.91 5.60
CA ARG A 85 10.07 18.54 5.65
C ARG A 85 10.32 19.26 6.97
N ASP A 86 9.92 18.62 8.08
CA ASP A 86 9.98 19.23 9.42
C ASP A 86 11.40 19.48 9.90
N LEU A 87 12.35 18.67 9.42
CA LEU A 87 13.76 18.80 9.78
C LEU A 87 14.38 20.11 9.28
N GLY A 88 13.79 20.74 8.27
CA GLY A 88 14.23 22.03 7.72
C GLY A 88 13.42 23.22 8.23
N ARG A 89 12.51 23.04 9.19
CA ARG A 89 11.63 24.10 9.70
C ARG A 89 11.80 24.22 11.21
N ASP A 90 11.88 25.46 11.72
CA ASP A 90 12.06 25.74 13.15
C ASP A 90 10.79 25.43 13.97
N ARG A 91 10.45 24.14 14.11
CA ARG A 91 9.31 23.64 14.90
C ARG A 91 9.75 22.50 15.83
N PRO A 92 10.55 22.80 16.87
CA PRO A 92 11.13 21.79 17.75
C PRO A 92 10.06 20.96 18.47
N PHE A 93 8.90 21.56 18.79
CA PHE A 93 7.78 20.85 19.42
C PHE A 93 7.22 19.72 18.55
N ILE A 94 7.08 19.94 17.24
CA ILE A 94 6.58 18.91 16.32
C ILE A 94 7.59 17.76 16.24
N LEU A 95 8.87 18.08 16.15
CA LEU A 95 9.94 17.07 16.13
C LEU A 95 9.98 16.24 17.42
N LEU A 96 9.83 16.89 18.59
CA LEU A 96 9.72 16.21 19.88
C LEU A 96 8.54 15.25 19.92
N MET A 97 7.40 15.67 19.38
CA MET A 97 6.21 14.82 19.35
C MET A 97 6.33 13.66 18.38
N HIS A 98 7.06 13.82 17.27
CA HIS A 98 7.49 12.70 16.46
C HIS A 98 8.37 11.75 17.28
N LEU A 99 9.38 12.24 18.01
CA LEU A 99 10.23 11.42 18.86
C LEU A 99 9.45 10.63 19.93
N LEU A 100 8.37 11.21 20.46
CA LEU A 100 7.46 10.56 21.42
C LEU A 100 6.42 9.63 20.74
N GLN A 101 6.54 9.37 19.45
CA GLN A 101 5.62 8.56 18.64
C GLN A 101 4.19 9.11 18.49
N LEU A 102 3.95 10.37 18.88
CA LEU A 102 2.66 11.06 18.76
C LEU A 102 2.48 11.79 17.42
N GLY A 103 3.44 11.66 16.50
CA GLY A 103 3.44 12.30 15.18
C GLY A 103 2.12 12.14 14.41
N PRO A 104 1.60 10.91 14.20
CA PRO A 104 0.33 10.69 13.49
C PRO A 104 -0.87 11.38 14.13
N LEU A 105 -0.92 11.47 15.47
CA LEU A 105 -2.02 12.15 16.17
C LEU A 105 -2.00 13.65 15.95
N ILE A 106 -0.84 14.29 16.13
CA ILE A 106 -0.71 15.74 15.96
C ILE A 106 -0.93 16.15 14.51
N ARG A 107 -0.46 15.36 13.54
CA ARG A 107 -0.72 15.61 12.12
C ARG A 107 -2.18 15.43 11.73
N CYS A 108 -2.89 14.51 12.38
CA CYS A 108 -4.34 14.37 12.22
C CYS A 108 -5.07 15.61 12.75
N VAL A 109 -4.72 16.07 13.96
CA VAL A 109 -5.30 17.29 14.55
C VAL A 109 -5.01 18.51 13.68
N GLU A 110 -3.78 18.67 13.19
CA GLU A 110 -3.41 19.76 12.28
C GLU A 110 -4.23 19.72 10.99
N ALA A 111 -4.43 18.55 10.38
CA ALA A 111 -5.25 18.40 9.18
C ALA A 111 -6.73 18.74 9.44
N LEU A 112 -7.27 18.39 10.63
CA LEU A 112 -8.63 18.76 11.04
C LEU A 112 -8.75 20.26 11.26
N ILE A 113 -7.77 20.90 11.90
CA ILE A 113 -7.74 22.35 12.08
C ILE A 113 -7.71 23.07 10.72
N VAL A 114 -6.86 22.62 9.79
CA VAL A 114 -6.80 23.14 8.42
C VAL A 114 -8.15 22.97 7.70
N TYR A 115 -8.83 21.84 7.90
CA TYR A 115 -10.18 21.64 7.37
C TYR A 115 -11.22 22.58 7.99
N CYS A 116 -11.14 22.80 9.31
CA CYS A 116 -12.04 23.69 10.03
C CYS A 116 -11.83 25.16 9.67
N GLN A 117 -10.59 25.56 9.35
CA GLN A 117 -10.20 26.94 9.01
C GLN A 117 -10.25 27.26 7.51
N MET A 118 -10.54 26.26 6.65
CA MET A 118 -10.66 26.49 5.20
C MET A 118 -11.68 27.58 4.89
N GLY A 119 -11.29 28.53 4.03
CA GLY A 119 -12.05 29.73 3.69
C GLY A 119 -11.82 30.94 4.60
N ARG A 120 -11.31 30.79 5.85
CA ARG A 120 -11.23 31.91 6.85
C ARG A 120 -10.12 32.87 6.58
N GLU A 121 -8.95 32.31 6.38
CA GLU A 121 -7.74 33.05 6.07
C GLU A 121 -7.13 32.34 4.87
N GLU A 122 -7.52 32.78 3.66
CA GLU A 122 -6.85 32.34 2.44
C GLU A 122 -5.86 33.41 2.00
N GLU A 123 -4.60 33.01 1.87
CA GLU A 123 -3.60 33.84 1.22
C GLU A 123 -4.05 34.12 -0.23
N PRO A 124 -3.86 35.36 -0.74
CA PRO A 124 -4.38 35.76 -2.05
C PRO A 124 -3.77 35.01 -3.24
N TYR A 125 -2.73 34.20 -3.01
CA TYR A 125 -2.06 33.42 -4.05
C TYR A 125 -2.71 32.05 -4.21
N VAL A 126 -3.25 31.81 -5.40
CA VAL A 126 -3.90 30.55 -5.77
C VAL A 126 -3.06 29.81 -6.80
N SER A 127 -2.86 28.51 -6.61
CA SER A 127 -2.18 27.67 -7.60
C SER A 127 -3.20 27.02 -8.53
N ILE A 128 -3.01 27.14 -9.84
CA ILE A 128 -3.90 26.51 -10.82
C ILE A 128 -3.45 25.05 -11.00
N SER A 129 -4.34 24.10 -10.70
CA SER A 129 -4.16 22.68 -11.02
C SER A 129 -5.02 22.33 -12.22
N ARG A 130 -4.40 21.84 -13.29
CA ARG A 130 -5.11 21.28 -14.45
C ARG A 130 -5.22 19.78 -14.28
N LYS A 131 -6.44 19.24 -14.31
CA LYS A 131 -6.68 17.79 -14.41
C LYS A 131 -7.74 17.51 -15.45
N LYS A 132 -7.57 16.44 -16.22
CA LYS A 132 -8.53 15.94 -17.19
C LYS A 132 -9.58 15.09 -16.47
N ARG A 133 -10.84 15.46 -16.57
CA ARG A 133 -11.96 14.64 -16.11
C ARG A 133 -12.46 13.79 -17.27
N LEU A 134 -12.45 12.48 -17.10
CA LEU A 134 -12.95 11.55 -18.10
C LEU A 134 -14.48 11.43 -17.96
N HIS A 135 -15.23 11.81 -18.99
CA HIS A 135 -16.68 11.57 -19.06
C HIS A 135 -16.96 10.70 -20.30
N GLY A 136 -17.04 9.38 -20.09
CA GLY A 136 -17.16 8.42 -21.20
C GLY A 136 -15.89 8.34 -22.05
N TRP A 137 -15.97 8.78 -23.31
CA TRP A 137 -14.87 8.77 -24.29
C TRP A 137 -14.19 10.13 -24.45
N GLU A 138 -14.76 11.20 -23.89
CA GLU A 138 -14.21 12.55 -23.98
C GLU A 138 -13.53 12.94 -22.67
N ALA A 139 -12.33 13.53 -22.80
CA ALA A 139 -11.56 14.06 -21.68
C ALA A 139 -11.76 15.58 -21.64
N ALA A 140 -12.54 16.05 -20.66
CA ALA A 140 -12.71 17.47 -20.42
C ALA A 140 -11.58 17.98 -19.52
N GLU A 141 -10.89 19.05 -19.91
CA GLU A 141 -9.89 19.69 -19.06
C GLU A 141 -10.59 20.55 -18.01
N GLU A 142 -10.38 20.25 -16.72
CA GLU A 142 -10.90 21.03 -15.60
C GLU A 142 -9.72 21.78 -14.98
N GLU A 143 -9.66 23.09 -15.22
CA GLU A 143 -8.75 23.98 -14.50
C GLU A 143 -9.38 24.33 -13.16
N ARG A 144 -8.71 23.98 -12.07
CA ARG A 144 -9.18 24.32 -10.72
C ARG A 144 -8.15 25.18 -10.02
N GLU A 145 -8.62 26.32 -9.55
CA GLU A 145 -7.91 27.17 -8.60
C GLU A 145 -7.82 26.44 -7.24
N VAL A 146 -6.59 26.12 -6.82
CA VAL A 146 -6.29 25.42 -5.56
C VAL A 146 -5.66 26.42 -4.59
N GLY A 147 -6.47 26.87 -3.63
CA GLY A 147 -6.03 27.71 -2.53
C GLY A 147 -4.98 27.03 -1.64
N HIS A 148 -4.23 27.84 -0.90
CA HIS A 148 -3.13 27.36 -0.04
C HIS A 148 -3.61 26.35 1.02
N SER A 149 -4.77 26.59 1.62
CA SER A 149 -5.46 25.74 2.59
C SER A 149 -5.72 24.32 2.04
N LEU A 150 -6.28 24.25 0.82
CA LEU A 150 -6.59 23.01 0.10
C LEU A 150 -5.32 22.25 -0.29
N ARG A 151 -4.26 22.96 -0.69
CA ARG A 151 -2.94 22.36 -0.98
C ARG A 151 -2.33 21.75 0.28
N ARG A 152 -2.35 22.45 1.41
CA ARG A 152 -1.85 21.93 2.69
C ARG A 152 -2.64 20.68 3.13
N LEU A 153 -3.96 20.70 3.01
CA LEU A 153 -4.78 19.52 3.29
C LEU A 153 -4.48 18.35 2.33
N ALA A 154 -4.26 18.62 1.05
CA ALA A 154 -3.86 17.62 0.07
C ALA A 154 -2.50 16.99 0.42
N THR A 155 -1.53 17.79 0.88
CA THR A 155 -0.25 17.29 1.41
C THR A 155 -0.46 16.34 2.58
N HIS A 156 -1.29 16.72 3.58
CA HIS A 156 -1.62 15.82 4.69
C HIS A 156 -2.27 14.52 4.19
N ARG A 157 -3.24 14.58 3.27
CA ARG A 157 -3.88 13.37 2.71
C ARG A 157 -2.88 12.45 2.02
N ASN A 158 -1.99 13.02 1.20
CA ASN A 158 -0.99 12.24 0.49
C ASN A 158 0.05 11.65 1.45
N ALA A 159 0.41 12.36 2.52
CA ALA A 159 1.27 11.86 3.57
C ALA A 159 0.65 10.66 4.29
N PHE A 160 -0.60 10.79 4.75
CA PHE A 160 -1.31 9.72 5.46
C PHE A 160 -1.58 8.49 4.59
N LYS A 161 -1.84 8.67 3.29
CA LYS A 161 -1.93 7.54 2.36
C LYS A 161 -0.63 6.75 2.30
N ARG A 162 0.52 7.42 2.21
CA ARG A 162 1.84 6.77 2.15
C ARG A 162 2.19 6.08 3.46
N THR A 163 1.89 6.71 4.60
CA THR A 163 2.15 6.12 5.91
C THR A 163 1.25 4.91 6.19
N ALA A 164 -0.01 4.93 5.72
CA ALA A 164 -0.90 3.78 5.82
C ALA A 164 -0.33 2.55 5.08
N VAL A 165 0.28 2.76 3.91
CA VAL A 165 0.98 1.67 3.17
C VAL A 165 2.20 1.19 3.94
N VAL A 166 3.03 2.10 4.47
CA VAL A 166 4.20 1.75 5.28
C VAL A 166 3.80 0.92 6.50
N GLN A 167 2.80 1.39 7.25
CA GLN A 167 2.29 0.71 8.45
C GLN A 167 1.76 -0.68 8.13
N ALA A 168 0.93 -0.80 7.08
CA ALA A 168 0.32 -2.05 6.67
C ALA A 168 1.36 -3.15 6.38
N PHE A 169 2.42 -2.84 5.62
CA PHE A 169 3.36 -3.86 5.13
C PHE A 169 4.60 -4.04 5.99
N LEU A 170 5.06 -3.01 6.71
CA LEU A 170 6.20 -3.12 7.62
C LEU A 170 5.80 -3.42 9.08
N GLY A 171 4.55 -3.16 9.46
CA GLY A 171 4.03 -3.45 10.81
C GLY A 171 2.93 -4.48 10.82
N SER A 172 1.76 -4.12 10.29
CA SER A 172 0.53 -4.91 10.43
C SER A 172 0.66 -6.32 9.84
N THR A 173 1.30 -6.48 8.68
CA THR A 173 1.41 -7.80 8.03
C THR A 173 2.39 -8.74 8.73
N PRO A 174 3.63 -8.31 9.09
CA PRO A 174 4.52 -9.11 9.94
C PRO A 174 3.88 -9.45 11.29
N GLN A 175 3.20 -8.47 11.91
CA GLN A 175 2.50 -8.67 13.19
C GLN A 175 1.37 -9.70 13.06
N LEU A 176 0.53 -9.60 12.03
CA LEU A 176 -0.51 -10.58 11.73
C LEU A 176 0.08 -11.99 11.53
N THR A 177 1.18 -12.09 10.79
CA THR A 177 1.89 -13.36 10.53
C THR A 177 2.41 -13.96 11.83
N LEU A 178 3.02 -13.14 12.70
CA LEU A 178 3.52 -13.57 14.00
C LEU A 178 2.40 -14.08 14.91
N GLN A 179 1.34 -13.29 15.10
CA GLN A 179 0.27 -13.66 16.03
C GLN A 179 -0.53 -14.88 15.53
N LEU A 180 -0.72 -15.01 14.22
CA LEU A 180 -1.31 -16.22 13.64
C LEU A 180 -0.41 -17.43 13.86
N TYR A 181 0.91 -17.28 13.72
CA TYR A 181 1.87 -18.35 13.98
C TYR A 181 1.86 -18.80 15.44
N VAL A 182 1.90 -17.87 16.39
CA VAL A 182 1.78 -18.19 17.82
C VAL A 182 0.46 -18.89 18.13
N SER A 183 -0.65 -18.42 17.55
CA SER A 183 -1.97 -19.04 17.72
C SER A 183 -2.01 -20.48 17.21
N VAL A 184 -1.33 -20.78 16.10
CA VAL A 184 -1.20 -22.15 15.57
C VAL A 184 -0.34 -23.02 16.48
N LEU A 185 0.73 -22.47 17.07
CA LEU A 185 1.61 -23.22 17.98
C LEU A 185 0.94 -23.55 19.31
N GLU A 186 0.31 -22.56 19.95
CA GLU A 186 -0.32 -22.71 21.26
C GLU A 186 -1.69 -23.39 21.21
N ARG A 187 -2.30 -23.50 20.02
CA ARG A 187 -3.64 -24.06 19.79
C ARG A 187 -4.75 -23.35 20.55
N ASN A 188 -4.49 -22.11 20.97
CA ASN A 188 -5.44 -21.25 21.64
C ASN A 188 -5.39 -19.86 21.03
N VAL A 189 -6.56 -19.25 20.89
CA VAL A 189 -6.70 -17.88 20.40
C VAL A 189 -7.35 -17.05 21.50
N PRO A 190 -6.54 -16.48 22.43
CA PRO A 190 -7.10 -15.56 23.40
C PRO A 190 -7.73 -14.35 22.69
N PRO A 191 -8.77 -13.74 23.29
CA PRO A 191 -9.54 -12.67 22.65
C PRO A 191 -8.65 -11.48 22.27
N GLU A 192 -7.64 -11.16 23.07
CA GLU A 192 -6.70 -10.07 22.82
C GLU A 192 -5.90 -10.27 21.53
N ARG A 193 -5.41 -11.49 21.29
CA ARG A 193 -4.71 -11.84 20.03
C ARG A 193 -5.67 -11.83 18.85
N ALA A 194 -6.89 -12.34 19.02
CA ALA A 194 -7.91 -12.30 17.97
C ALA A 194 -8.21 -10.85 17.54
N VAL A 195 -8.36 -9.94 18.51
CA VAL A 195 -8.57 -8.51 18.25
C VAL A 195 -7.37 -7.91 17.52
N LEU A 196 -6.14 -8.15 17.99
CA LEU A 196 -4.93 -7.66 17.32
C LEU A 196 -4.84 -8.18 15.88
N MET A 197 -5.08 -9.47 15.64
CA MET A 197 -5.08 -10.07 14.32
C MET A 197 -6.15 -9.46 13.41
N ALA A 198 -7.36 -9.21 13.92
CA ALA A 198 -8.43 -8.57 13.17
C ALA A 198 -8.07 -7.12 12.79
N MET A 199 -7.50 -6.35 13.72
CA MET A 199 -7.04 -4.99 13.46
C MET A 199 -5.90 -4.95 12.44
N CYS A 200 -4.93 -5.87 12.55
CA CYS A 200 -3.85 -5.98 11.59
C CYS A 200 -4.34 -6.38 10.18
N LEU A 201 -5.30 -7.30 10.08
CA LEU A 201 -5.88 -7.66 8.78
C LEU A 201 -6.65 -6.48 8.17
N ALA A 202 -7.41 -5.75 8.97
CA ALA A 202 -8.14 -4.55 8.53
C ALA A 202 -7.17 -3.44 8.07
N SER A 203 -6.12 -3.18 8.85
CA SER A 203 -5.08 -2.20 8.53
C SER A 203 -4.32 -2.58 7.26
N THR A 204 -3.90 -3.85 7.12
CA THR A 204 -3.23 -4.33 5.92
C THR A 204 -4.12 -4.24 4.69
N THR A 205 -5.41 -4.60 4.81
CA THR A 205 -6.36 -4.50 3.69
C THR A 205 -6.59 -3.04 3.29
N TYR A 206 -6.72 -2.13 4.27
CA TYR A 206 -6.82 -0.70 4.02
C TYR A 206 -5.55 -0.15 3.36
N GLY A 207 -4.37 -0.53 3.83
CA GLY A 207 -3.09 -0.14 3.23
C GLY A 207 -2.95 -0.65 1.79
N ALA A 208 -3.34 -1.90 1.50
CA ALA A 208 -3.31 -2.47 0.16
C ALA A 208 -4.32 -1.79 -0.80
N LEU A 209 -5.49 -1.41 -0.29
CA LEU A 209 -6.47 -0.60 -1.01
C LEU A 209 -5.91 0.79 -1.33
N VAL A 210 -5.34 1.49 -0.33
CA VAL A 210 -4.71 2.80 -0.52
C VAL A 210 -3.55 2.71 -1.51
N LEU A 211 -2.75 1.65 -1.44
CA LEU A 211 -1.70 1.36 -2.40
C LEU A 211 -2.25 1.24 -3.82
N ASN A 212 -3.34 0.51 -4.03
CA ASN A 212 -4.00 0.41 -5.33
C ASN A 212 -4.50 1.77 -5.84
N VAL A 213 -5.12 2.57 -4.97
CA VAL A 213 -5.57 3.92 -5.33
C VAL A 213 -4.38 4.82 -5.68
N LEU A 214 -3.30 4.77 -4.91
CA LEU A 214 -2.07 5.51 -5.18
C LEU A 214 -1.43 5.07 -6.51
N ALA A 215 -1.41 3.77 -6.81
CA ALA A 215 -0.88 3.23 -8.05
C ALA A 215 -1.64 3.79 -9.26
N ILE A 216 -2.97 3.80 -9.19
CA ILE A 216 -3.82 4.37 -10.24
C ILE A 216 -3.60 5.89 -10.35
N GLN A 217 -3.48 6.60 -9.22
CA GLN A 217 -3.22 8.04 -9.21
C GLN A 217 -1.86 8.41 -9.80
N ILE A 218 -0.80 7.65 -9.51
CA ILE A 218 0.53 7.87 -10.08
C ILE A 218 0.54 7.59 -11.58
N LYS A 219 -0.14 6.51 -11.99
CA LYS A 219 -0.18 6.09 -13.39
C LYS A 219 -1.04 6.98 -14.28
N TYR A 220 -2.09 7.59 -13.71
CA TYR A 220 -3.02 8.47 -14.40
C TYR A 220 -3.07 9.84 -13.72
N ASP A 221 -1.91 10.46 -13.48
CA ASP A 221 -1.85 11.73 -12.72
C ASP A 221 -2.57 12.88 -13.43
N ASP A 222 -2.58 12.86 -14.77
CA ASP A 222 -3.34 13.82 -15.57
C ASP A 222 -4.85 13.71 -15.36
N TYR A 223 -5.35 12.57 -14.88
CA TYR A 223 -6.78 12.32 -14.76
C TYR A 223 -7.31 12.45 -13.33
N LYS A 224 -8.52 13.02 -13.20
CA LYS A 224 -9.25 13.04 -11.92
C LYS A 224 -9.85 11.66 -11.63
N VAL A 225 -9.12 10.83 -10.90
CA VAL A 225 -9.56 9.48 -10.53
C VAL A 225 -10.57 9.54 -9.38
N SER A 226 -11.80 9.12 -9.64
CA SER A 226 -12.80 8.83 -8.62
C SER A 226 -13.16 7.34 -8.69
N LEU A 227 -13.09 6.64 -7.55
CA LEU A 227 -13.50 5.24 -7.48
C LEU A 227 -14.98 5.17 -7.14
N SER A 228 -15.71 4.32 -7.86
CA SER A 228 -17.08 3.98 -7.50
C SER A 228 -17.10 3.09 -6.25
N VAL A 229 -18.19 3.14 -5.48
CA VAL A 229 -18.40 2.28 -4.30
C VAL A 229 -18.25 0.78 -4.62
N PRO A 230 -18.82 0.23 -5.72
CA PRO A 230 -18.59 -1.18 -6.06
C PRO A 230 -17.13 -1.48 -6.41
N ALA A 231 -16.42 -0.55 -7.06
CA ALA A 231 -14.98 -0.71 -7.32
C ALA A 231 -14.18 -0.79 -6.02
N PHE A 232 -14.53 0.06 -5.04
CA PHE A 232 -13.93 0.04 -3.72
C PHE A 232 -14.15 -1.30 -3.01
N LEU A 233 -15.39 -1.79 -2.94
CA LEU A 233 -15.71 -3.08 -2.31
C LEU A 233 -15.01 -4.25 -3.00
N CYS A 234 -14.95 -4.22 -4.34
CA CYS A 234 -14.25 -5.25 -5.12
C CYS A 234 -12.75 -5.29 -4.79
N ILE A 235 -12.08 -4.13 -4.67
CA ILE A 235 -10.67 -4.07 -4.27
C ILE A 235 -10.49 -4.60 -2.85
N VAL A 236 -11.37 -4.23 -1.92
CA VAL A 236 -11.28 -4.71 -0.52
C VAL A 236 -11.38 -6.23 -0.46
N ILE A 237 -12.35 -6.84 -1.15
CA ILE A 237 -12.50 -8.30 -1.19
C ILE A 237 -11.29 -8.95 -1.87
N TRP A 238 -10.87 -8.43 -3.03
CA TRP A 238 -9.70 -8.91 -3.76
C TRP A 238 -8.45 -8.93 -2.87
N ARG A 239 -8.13 -7.81 -2.21
CA ARG A 239 -6.93 -7.64 -1.38
C ARG A 239 -7.01 -8.43 -0.07
N CYS A 240 -8.16 -8.46 0.58
CA CYS A 240 -8.36 -9.25 1.79
C CYS A 240 -8.11 -10.74 1.52
N LEU A 241 -8.71 -11.30 0.45
CA LEU A 241 -8.51 -12.69 0.06
C LEU A 241 -7.05 -12.99 -0.33
N GLU A 242 -6.41 -12.10 -1.10
CA GLU A 242 -5.01 -12.25 -1.52
C GLU A 242 -4.09 -12.39 -0.30
N ILE A 243 -4.24 -11.47 0.65
CA ILE A 243 -3.34 -11.34 1.80
C ILE A 243 -3.65 -12.40 2.85
N ALA A 244 -4.92 -12.63 3.18
CA ALA A 244 -5.31 -13.63 4.18
C ALA A 244 -4.86 -15.03 3.78
N THR A 245 -5.04 -15.42 2.50
CA THR A 245 -4.57 -16.72 2.02
C THR A 245 -3.05 -16.80 2.03
N ARG A 246 -2.35 -15.77 1.57
CA ARG A 246 -0.88 -15.74 1.56
C ARG A 246 -0.29 -15.86 2.97
N VAL A 247 -0.78 -15.07 3.93
CA VAL A 247 -0.31 -15.11 5.32
C VAL A 247 -0.59 -16.48 5.93
N THR A 248 -1.78 -17.03 5.73
CA THR A 248 -2.15 -18.35 6.28
C THR A 248 -1.27 -19.46 5.70
N VAL A 249 -1.03 -19.48 4.38
CA VAL A 249 -0.16 -20.47 3.73
C VAL A 249 1.27 -20.39 4.26
N LEU A 250 1.81 -19.16 4.41
CA LEU A 250 3.15 -18.96 4.98
C LEU A 250 3.22 -19.48 6.42
N VAL A 251 2.24 -19.15 7.27
CA VAL A 251 2.21 -19.58 8.66
C VAL A 251 2.08 -21.10 8.79
N LEU A 252 1.20 -21.73 8.01
CA LEU A 252 1.05 -23.18 8.00
C LEU A 252 2.35 -23.85 7.58
N PHE A 253 2.97 -23.39 6.49
CA PHE A 253 4.29 -23.88 6.09
C PHE A 253 5.33 -23.74 7.21
N CYS A 254 5.35 -22.59 7.91
CA CYS A 254 6.27 -22.37 9.02
C CYS A 254 6.06 -23.31 10.20
N SER A 255 4.81 -23.71 10.44
CA SER A 255 4.48 -24.66 11.51
C SER A 255 5.05 -26.06 11.26
N ALA A 256 5.14 -26.50 9.99
CA ALA A 256 5.65 -27.82 9.62
C ALA A 256 7.19 -27.85 9.50
N LEU A 257 7.81 -26.82 8.89
CA LEU A 257 9.24 -26.84 8.54
C LEU A 257 10.00 -25.66 9.17
N LYS A 258 10.10 -25.67 10.50
CA LYS A 258 10.73 -24.61 11.32
C LYS A 258 12.12 -24.17 10.82
N ALA A 259 12.96 -25.12 10.39
CA ALA A 259 14.33 -24.84 9.92
C ALA A 259 14.37 -24.09 8.56
N TRP A 260 13.35 -24.25 7.72
CA TRP A 260 13.27 -23.65 6.39
C TRP A 260 12.52 -22.32 6.36
N VAL A 261 11.91 -21.93 7.49
CA VAL A 261 11.14 -20.67 7.62
C VAL A 261 12.00 -19.47 7.24
N ALA A 262 13.16 -19.35 7.89
CA ALA A 262 14.07 -18.25 7.61
C ALA A 262 14.50 -18.27 6.14
N ALA A 263 14.86 -19.44 5.60
CA ALA A 263 15.29 -19.56 4.21
C ALA A 263 14.21 -19.14 3.19
N VAL A 264 12.96 -19.57 3.38
CA VAL A 264 11.87 -19.27 2.45
C VAL A 264 11.39 -17.82 2.62
N ALA A 265 11.16 -17.36 3.85
CA ALA A 265 10.68 -15.99 4.09
C ALA A 265 11.74 -14.94 3.75
N LEU A 266 12.96 -15.10 4.29
CA LEU A 266 14.06 -14.17 4.03
C LEU A 266 14.54 -14.29 2.57
N GLY A 267 14.58 -15.49 2.01
CA GLY A 267 14.94 -15.70 0.61
C GLY A 267 14.01 -14.97 -0.35
N ASN A 268 12.69 -15.02 -0.12
CA ASN A 268 11.71 -14.29 -0.95
C ASN A 268 11.87 -12.78 -0.82
N LEU A 269 12.02 -12.28 0.42
CA LEU A 269 12.22 -10.85 0.68
C LEU A 269 13.52 -10.34 0.06
N LEU A 270 14.63 -11.08 0.21
CA LEU A 270 15.92 -10.73 -0.38
C LEU A 270 15.88 -10.81 -1.90
N ALA A 271 15.29 -11.85 -2.48
CA ALA A 271 15.17 -11.98 -3.92
C ALA A 271 14.40 -10.80 -4.53
N LEU A 272 13.26 -10.42 -3.93
CA LEU A 272 12.46 -9.27 -4.38
C LEU A 272 13.15 -7.93 -4.12
N PHE A 273 13.94 -7.83 -3.06
CA PHE A 273 14.73 -6.63 -2.76
C PHE A 273 15.87 -6.45 -3.76
N ILE A 274 16.62 -7.50 -4.07
CA ILE A 274 17.80 -7.45 -4.94
C ILE A 274 17.43 -7.28 -6.42
N LEU A 275 16.27 -7.78 -6.85
CA LEU A 275 15.89 -7.80 -8.26
C LEU A 275 15.81 -6.40 -8.92
N PRO A 276 15.22 -5.35 -8.29
CA PRO A 276 15.31 -3.98 -8.78
C PRO A 276 16.75 -3.45 -8.88
N TRP A 277 17.61 -3.76 -7.91
CA TRP A 277 19.01 -3.33 -7.91
C TRP A 277 19.83 -3.99 -9.02
N ILE A 278 19.60 -5.27 -9.30
CA ILE A 278 20.22 -5.96 -10.45
C ILE A 278 19.81 -5.28 -11.76
N ARG A 279 18.53 -4.96 -11.93
CA ARG A 279 18.05 -4.25 -13.13
C ARG A 279 18.69 -2.88 -13.27
N PHE A 280 18.82 -2.16 -12.16
CA PHE A 280 19.50 -0.88 -12.11
C PHE A 280 20.98 -0.99 -12.52
N TRP A 281 21.75 -1.91 -11.92
CA TRP A 281 23.15 -2.10 -12.29
C TRP A 281 23.34 -2.53 -13.74
N LYS A 282 22.46 -3.39 -14.28
CA LYS A 282 22.49 -3.77 -15.69
C LYS A 282 22.19 -2.61 -16.64
N SER A 283 21.39 -1.64 -16.23
CA SER A 283 21.07 -0.47 -17.06
C SER A 283 22.25 0.50 -17.23
N GLY A 284 23.29 0.39 -16.40
CA GLY A 284 24.43 1.32 -16.41
C GLY A 284 24.06 2.77 -16.04
N ALA A 285 22.83 3.01 -15.57
CA ALA A 285 22.35 4.32 -15.20
C ALA A 285 23.12 4.85 -13.98
N ARG A 286 23.45 6.15 -13.99
CA ARG A 286 23.99 6.82 -12.80
C ARG A 286 22.86 6.96 -11.78
N LEU A 287 23.18 6.77 -10.49
CA LEU A 287 22.27 7.09 -9.39
C LEU A 287 21.63 8.46 -9.66
N PRO A 288 20.29 8.60 -9.56
CA PRO A 288 19.63 9.86 -9.83
C PRO A 288 20.29 10.94 -8.96
N MET A 289 21.06 11.82 -9.60
CA MET A 289 21.74 12.89 -8.89
C MET A 289 20.65 13.83 -8.39
N ASN A 290 20.48 13.84 -7.07
CA ASN A 290 19.59 14.72 -6.31
C ASN A 290 18.07 14.43 -6.52
N ILE A 291 17.55 13.37 -5.86
CA ILE A 291 16.10 13.21 -5.60
C ILE A 291 15.55 14.48 -4.93
N GLU A 292 16.37 15.15 -4.13
CA GLU A 292 16.16 16.52 -3.67
C GLU A 292 17.53 17.21 -3.56
N LYS A 293 17.63 18.51 -3.86
CA LYS A 293 18.89 19.29 -3.83
C LYS A 293 19.63 19.29 -2.47
N ASN A 294 19.03 18.70 -1.42
CA ASN A 294 19.52 18.69 -0.05
C ASN A 294 20.08 17.34 0.44
N PHE A 295 20.02 16.26 -0.36
CA PHE A 295 20.50 14.96 0.10
C PHE A 295 21.97 14.72 -0.26
N SER A 296 22.76 14.37 0.77
CA SER A 296 24.06 13.72 0.57
C SER A 296 23.88 12.39 -0.19
N LYS A 297 24.92 11.94 -0.91
CA LYS A 297 24.91 10.64 -1.62
C LYS A 297 24.46 9.49 -0.72
N PHE A 298 24.83 9.53 0.55
CA PHE A 298 24.39 8.56 1.56
C PHE A 298 22.88 8.60 1.81
N GLY A 299 22.31 9.80 1.97
CA GLY A 299 20.87 10.00 2.18
C GLY A 299 20.03 9.47 1.01
N THR A 300 20.47 9.70 -0.22
CA THR A 300 19.81 9.17 -1.42
C THR A 300 19.80 7.63 -1.43
N VAL A 301 20.92 7.00 -1.05
CA VAL A 301 21.02 5.53 -0.95
C VAL A 301 20.08 4.98 0.13
N VAL A 302 20.00 5.63 1.28
CA VAL A 302 19.11 5.22 2.38
C VAL A 302 17.65 5.34 1.96
N VAL A 303 17.25 6.44 1.32
CA VAL A 303 15.88 6.63 0.82
C VAL A 303 15.55 5.56 -0.23
N LEU A 304 16.44 5.34 -1.19
CA LEU A 304 16.25 4.32 -2.23
C LEU A 304 16.14 2.92 -1.61
N GLY A 305 17.01 2.61 -0.66
CA GLY A 305 16.96 1.39 0.16
C GLY A 305 15.62 1.21 0.85
N SER A 306 15.11 2.25 1.53
CA SER A 306 13.81 2.19 2.22
C SER A 306 12.63 1.96 1.26
N VAL A 307 12.63 2.60 0.10
CA VAL A 307 11.59 2.40 -0.93
C VAL A 307 11.66 0.99 -1.52
N THR A 308 12.87 0.49 -1.79
CA THR A 308 13.07 -0.89 -2.29
C THR A 308 12.68 -1.94 -1.25
N LEU A 309 12.93 -1.68 0.04
CA LEU A 309 12.50 -2.53 1.15
C LEU A 309 10.98 -2.57 1.23
N LEU A 310 10.32 -1.41 1.19
CA LEU A 310 8.86 -1.33 1.19
C LEU A 310 8.27 -2.03 -0.04
N TYR A 311 8.83 -1.82 -1.23
CA TYR A 311 8.42 -2.51 -2.45
C TYR A 311 8.55 -4.04 -2.33
N SER A 312 9.66 -4.52 -1.74
CA SER A 312 9.89 -5.94 -1.50
C SER A 312 8.87 -6.51 -0.50
N ALA A 313 8.66 -5.82 0.62
CA ALA A 313 7.69 -6.21 1.63
C ALA A 313 6.27 -6.29 1.05
N ILE A 314 5.86 -5.30 0.24
CA ILE A 314 4.57 -5.34 -0.46
C ILE A 314 4.49 -6.58 -1.34
N ASN A 315 5.45 -6.74 -2.27
CA ASN A 315 5.41 -7.83 -3.27
C ASN A 315 5.54 -9.22 -2.67
N MET A 316 6.05 -9.36 -1.44
CA MET A 316 6.07 -10.62 -0.69
C MET A 316 4.65 -11.11 -0.35
N PHE A 317 3.72 -10.18 -0.09
CA PHE A 317 2.35 -10.47 0.35
C PHE A 317 1.30 -10.23 -0.73
N CYS A 318 1.42 -9.18 -1.54
CA CYS A 318 0.45 -8.83 -2.57
C CYS A 318 1.09 -8.07 -3.74
N TRP A 319 0.44 -8.06 -4.90
CA TRP A 319 0.93 -7.29 -6.04
C TRP A 319 0.93 -5.78 -5.78
N SER A 320 2.07 -5.09 -5.94
CA SER A 320 2.20 -3.67 -5.62
C SER A 320 1.48 -2.69 -6.56
N ALA A 321 1.00 -3.14 -7.72
CA ALA A 321 0.41 -2.33 -8.81
C ALA A 321 1.30 -1.19 -9.38
N VAL A 322 2.41 -0.89 -8.72
CA VAL A 322 3.48 0.03 -9.10
C VAL A 322 4.74 -0.79 -9.31
N GLN A 323 5.44 -0.58 -10.43
CA GLN A 323 6.69 -1.27 -10.69
C GLN A 323 7.86 -0.32 -10.49
N LEU A 324 8.78 -0.71 -9.62
CA LEU A 324 9.94 0.11 -9.31
C LEU A 324 10.96 0.01 -10.45
N ASN A 325 11.25 1.14 -11.09
CA ASN A 325 12.35 1.28 -12.03
C ASN A 325 13.31 2.36 -11.53
N LEU A 326 14.38 1.93 -10.86
CA LEU A 326 15.37 2.82 -10.26
C LEU A 326 16.16 3.64 -11.30
N ALA A 327 16.11 3.28 -12.58
CA ALA A 327 16.76 4.00 -13.67
C ALA A 327 15.92 5.19 -14.18
N ASP A 328 14.60 5.18 -13.96
CA ASP A 328 13.72 6.27 -14.36
C ASP A 328 13.69 7.40 -13.33
N ARG A 329 13.49 8.64 -13.81
CA ARG A 329 13.45 9.84 -12.96
C ARG A 329 12.35 9.78 -11.90
N ASP A 330 11.22 9.17 -12.23
CA ASP A 330 10.06 9.03 -11.33
C ASP A 330 10.11 7.75 -10.49
N LEU A 331 11.21 6.97 -10.58
CA LEU A 331 11.45 5.69 -9.90
C LEU A 331 10.42 4.59 -10.21
N ILE A 332 9.43 4.89 -11.05
CA ILE A 332 8.22 4.08 -11.27
C ILE A 332 7.99 3.95 -12.77
N ASP A 333 7.83 2.70 -13.22
CA ASP A 333 7.39 2.40 -14.57
C ASP A 333 5.87 2.62 -14.68
N GLN A 334 5.47 3.56 -15.54
CA GLN A 334 4.07 3.91 -15.77
C GLN A 334 3.37 2.96 -16.77
N ALA A 335 4.11 2.05 -17.43
CA ALA A 335 3.54 1.16 -18.45
C ALA A 335 2.68 0.04 -17.84
N GLN A 336 1.46 -0.14 -18.36
CA GLN A 336 0.61 -1.29 -18.00
C GLN A 336 1.11 -2.54 -18.70
N ASN A 337 1.73 -3.46 -17.97
CA ASN A 337 2.16 -4.73 -18.54
C ASN A 337 1.36 -5.91 -17.98
N TRP A 338 0.27 -6.26 -18.67
CA TRP A 338 -0.61 -7.38 -18.30
C TRP A 338 0.12 -8.72 -18.20
N GLY A 339 1.14 -8.94 -19.04
CA GLY A 339 1.95 -10.17 -18.98
C GLY A 339 2.70 -10.29 -17.66
N ARG A 340 3.21 -9.18 -17.11
CA ARG A 340 3.93 -9.17 -15.83
C ARG A 340 2.98 -9.36 -14.65
N LEU A 341 1.78 -8.78 -14.71
CA LEU A 341 0.70 -9.03 -13.75
C LEU A 341 0.33 -10.52 -13.73
N SER A 342 0.05 -11.11 -14.90
CA SER A 342 -0.29 -12.53 -15.04
C SER A 342 0.84 -13.43 -14.52
N LEU A 343 2.09 -13.12 -14.84
CA LEU A 343 3.25 -13.88 -14.38
C LEU A 343 3.37 -13.85 -12.85
N HIS A 344 3.20 -12.67 -12.23
CA HIS A 344 3.25 -12.55 -10.76
C HIS A 344 2.18 -13.41 -10.08
N TYR A 345 0.91 -13.28 -10.49
CA TYR A 345 -0.18 -14.06 -9.89
C TYR A 345 -0.02 -15.56 -10.12
N THR A 346 0.51 -15.97 -11.28
CA THR A 346 0.77 -17.39 -11.59
C THR A 346 1.90 -17.96 -10.73
N ILE A 347 3.03 -17.26 -10.63
CA ILE A 347 4.16 -17.66 -9.77
C ILE A 347 3.68 -17.78 -8.32
N ARG A 348 2.92 -16.80 -7.84
CA ARG A 348 2.38 -16.80 -6.47
C ARG A 348 1.34 -17.91 -6.24
N LEU A 349 0.52 -18.23 -7.23
CA LEU A 349 -0.40 -19.38 -7.15
C LEU A 349 0.38 -20.69 -7.00
N VAL A 350 1.38 -20.90 -7.85
CA VAL A 350 2.23 -22.11 -7.82
C VAL A 350 2.99 -22.21 -6.50
N GLU A 351 3.54 -21.09 -6.04
CA GLU A 351 4.22 -21.03 -4.74
C GLU A 351 3.28 -21.35 -3.58
N ASN A 352 2.09 -20.73 -3.54
CA ASN A 352 1.11 -21.01 -2.49
C ASN A 352 0.66 -22.47 -2.51
N ALA A 353 0.43 -23.04 -3.69
CA ALA A 353 0.11 -24.45 -3.84
C ALA A 353 1.26 -25.35 -3.35
N ALA A 354 2.51 -25.07 -3.74
CA ALA A 354 3.67 -25.83 -3.32
C ALA A 354 3.89 -25.78 -1.79
N LEU A 355 3.80 -24.60 -1.18
CA LEU A 355 3.93 -24.43 0.28
C LEU A 355 2.80 -25.16 1.03
N THR A 356 1.58 -25.09 0.52
CA THR A 356 0.42 -25.78 1.11
C THR A 356 0.55 -27.29 0.99
N LEU A 357 1.03 -27.80 -0.15
CA LEU A 357 1.29 -29.23 -0.36
C LEU A 357 2.42 -29.73 0.54
N LEU A 358 3.52 -28.99 0.65
CA LEU A 358 4.61 -29.31 1.57
C LEU A 358 4.10 -29.38 3.01
N TRP A 359 3.29 -28.40 3.43
CA TRP A 359 2.63 -28.49 4.73
C TRP A 359 1.76 -29.73 4.86
N TYR A 360 0.94 -30.06 3.84
CA TYR A 360 0.06 -31.24 3.89
C TYR A 360 0.81 -32.56 4.08
N PHE A 361 1.98 -32.73 3.45
CA PHE A 361 2.79 -33.94 3.58
C PHE A 361 3.63 -34.01 4.86
N TYR A 362 4.14 -32.87 5.34
CA TYR A 362 5.03 -32.78 6.51
C TYR A 362 4.31 -32.33 7.79
N LYS A 363 2.98 -32.19 7.77
CA LYS A 363 2.21 -31.85 8.98
C LYS A 363 2.37 -32.95 10.02
N VAL A 364 2.51 -32.53 11.28
CA VAL A 364 2.52 -33.43 12.43
C VAL A 364 1.07 -33.78 12.82
N ASP A 365 0.84 -34.92 13.48
CA ASP A 365 -0.46 -35.49 13.91
C ASP A 365 -1.38 -34.48 14.65
N VAL A 366 -0.81 -33.38 15.13
CA VAL A 366 -1.47 -32.22 15.73
C VAL A 366 -2.63 -31.64 14.89
N PHE A 367 -2.61 -31.83 13.57
CA PHE A 367 -3.66 -31.34 12.66
C PHE A 367 -4.73 -32.39 12.29
N GLU A 368 -4.74 -33.57 12.92
CA GLU A 368 -5.77 -34.60 12.66
C GLU A 368 -7.19 -34.16 12.99
N TYR A 369 -7.38 -33.23 13.95
CA TYR A 369 -8.70 -32.72 14.32
C TYR A 369 -9.32 -31.77 13.29
N ILE A 370 -8.51 -31.19 12.40
CA ILE A 370 -9.00 -30.33 11.31
C ILE A 370 -9.04 -31.17 10.04
N CYS A 371 -10.11 -31.05 9.25
CA CYS A 371 -10.16 -31.60 7.91
C CYS A 371 -9.10 -30.89 7.03
N SER A 372 -7.86 -31.38 7.12
CA SER A 372 -6.71 -30.85 6.41
C SER A 372 -6.92 -30.71 4.91
N PRO A 373 -7.53 -31.68 4.19
CA PRO A 373 -7.81 -31.49 2.77
C PRO A 373 -8.81 -30.35 2.52
N LEU A 374 -9.80 -30.15 3.39
CA LEU A 374 -10.72 -29.02 3.27
C LEU A 374 -9.98 -27.69 3.42
N LEU A 375 -9.05 -27.58 4.38
CA LEU A 375 -8.24 -26.38 4.57
C LEU A 375 -7.37 -26.07 3.35
N VAL A 376 -6.73 -27.09 2.77
CA VAL A 376 -5.95 -26.94 1.52
C VAL A 376 -6.83 -26.42 0.39
N VAL A 377 -8.01 -27.01 0.19
CA VAL A 377 -8.96 -26.58 -0.84
C VAL A 377 -9.44 -25.15 -0.57
N GLN A 378 -9.76 -24.80 0.67
CA GLN A 378 -10.20 -23.46 1.05
C GLN A 378 -9.13 -22.39 0.75
N LEU A 379 -7.85 -22.68 1.01
CA LEU A 379 -6.75 -21.75 0.71
C LEU A 379 -6.55 -21.55 -0.79
N LEU A 380 -6.62 -22.63 -1.58
CA LEU A 380 -6.53 -22.56 -3.03
C LEU A 380 -7.72 -21.81 -3.64
N VAL A 381 -8.94 -22.13 -3.19
CA VAL A 381 -10.17 -21.45 -3.62
C VAL A 381 -10.16 -19.98 -3.21
N GLY A 382 -9.67 -19.65 -2.01
CA GLY A 382 -9.55 -18.27 -1.55
C GLY A 382 -8.63 -17.43 -2.44
N TYR A 383 -7.48 -17.99 -2.83
CA TYR A 383 -6.54 -17.30 -3.72
C TYR A 383 -7.06 -17.22 -5.16
N ALA A 384 -7.72 -18.28 -5.65
CA ALA A 384 -8.42 -18.24 -6.93
C ALA A 384 -9.56 -17.19 -6.94
N GLY A 385 -10.29 -17.05 -5.83
CA GLY A 385 -11.29 -16.02 -5.61
C GLY A 385 -10.68 -14.62 -5.65
N SER A 386 -9.50 -14.43 -5.05
CA SER A 386 -8.74 -13.18 -5.17
C SER A 386 -8.43 -12.82 -6.64
N ILE A 387 -7.93 -13.77 -7.44
CA ILE A 387 -7.69 -13.58 -8.88
C ILE A 387 -9.01 -13.24 -9.60
N PHE A 388 -10.10 -13.91 -9.28
CA PHE A 388 -11.41 -13.63 -9.87
C PHE A 388 -11.85 -12.18 -9.63
N PHE A 389 -11.81 -11.70 -8.39
CA PHE A 389 -12.17 -10.31 -8.07
C PHE A 389 -11.20 -9.29 -8.69
N MET A 390 -9.91 -9.62 -8.80
CA MET A 390 -8.96 -8.80 -9.57
C MET A 390 -9.42 -8.64 -11.02
N LEU A 391 -9.75 -9.75 -11.69
CA LEU A 391 -10.17 -9.74 -13.09
C LEU A 391 -11.48 -8.95 -13.27
N VAL A 392 -12.44 -9.13 -12.35
CA VAL A 392 -13.68 -8.35 -12.32
C VAL A 392 -13.39 -6.86 -12.19
N PHE A 393 -12.47 -6.47 -11.29
CA PHE A 393 -12.07 -5.09 -11.11
C PHE A 393 -11.50 -4.50 -12.41
N TYR A 394 -10.51 -5.16 -13.01
CA TYR A 394 -9.87 -4.66 -14.23
C TYR A 394 -10.79 -4.64 -15.45
N GLN A 395 -11.70 -5.62 -15.56
CA GLN A 395 -12.60 -5.73 -16.71
C GLN A 395 -13.80 -4.76 -16.63
N TYR A 396 -14.36 -4.55 -15.44
CA TYR A 396 -15.64 -3.84 -15.29
C TYR A 396 -15.59 -2.58 -14.43
N LEU A 397 -14.75 -2.55 -13.39
CA LEU A 397 -14.83 -1.52 -12.34
C LEU A 397 -13.65 -0.52 -12.35
N HIS A 398 -12.67 -0.71 -13.24
CA HIS A 398 -11.51 0.18 -13.33
C HIS A 398 -11.91 1.58 -13.82
N PRO A 399 -11.57 2.67 -13.09
CA PRO A 399 -12.07 4.02 -13.39
C PRO A 399 -11.58 4.56 -14.74
N CYS A 400 -10.39 4.14 -15.18
CA CYS A 400 -9.79 4.55 -16.46
C CYS A 400 -9.89 3.45 -17.52
N ARG A 401 -10.96 2.64 -17.51
CA ARG A 401 -11.12 1.50 -18.44
C ARG A 401 -11.05 1.92 -19.91
N SER A 402 -11.66 3.04 -20.30
CA SER A 402 -11.68 3.50 -21.71
C SER A 402 -10.30 3.86 -22.26
N LEU A 403 -9.30 4.05 -21.38
CA LEU A 403 -7.90 4.28 -21.77
C LEU A 403 -7.13 2.98 -22.06
N PHE A 404 -7.71 1.80 -21.82
CA PHE A 404 -7.07 0.53 -22.15
C PHE A 404 -7.19 0.23 -23.65
N SER A 405 -6.09 0.41 -24.38
CA SER A 405 -6.01 0.04 -25.80
C SER A 405 -6.13 -1.48 -26.04
N HIS A 406 -5.70 -2.30 -25.09
CA HIS A 406 -5.84 -3.77 -25.13
C HIS A 406 -6.47 -4.22 -23.82
N ASN A 407 -7.64 -4.83 -23.91
CA ASN A 407 -8.39 -5.28 -22.74
C ASN A 407 -7.90 -6.65 -22.26
N VAL A 408 -8.23 -7.05 -21.03
CA VAL A 408 -7.88 -8.38 -20.49
C VAL A 408 -8.43 -9.50 -21.40
N ALA A 409 -9.61 -9.27 -21.95
CA ALA A 409 -10.24 -10.14 -22.95
C ALA A 409 -9.40 -10.29 -24.23
N ASP A 410 -8.74 -9.24 -24.72
CA ASP A 410 -7.91 -9.30 -25.92
C ASP A 410 -6.62 -10.09 -25.68
N LEU A 411 -6.07 -10.02 -24.47
CA LEU A 411 -4.93 -10.85 -24.06
C LEU A 411 -5.30 -12.33 -23.95
N LEU A 412 -6.44 -12.64 -23.32
CA LEU A 412 -6.96 -14.01 -23.22
C LEU A 412 -7.21 -14.58 -24.63
N THR A 413 -7.81 -13.78 -25.51
CA THR A 413 -8.03 -14.15 -26.92
C THR A 413 -6.72 -14.32 -27.67
N CYS A 414 -5.73 -13.45 -27.48
CA CYS A 414 -4.42 -13.55 -28.11
C CYS A 414 -3.62 -14.78 -27.64
N VAL A 415 -3.69 -15.14 -26.36
CA VAL A 415 -3.09 -16.38 -25.83
C VAL A 415 -3.80 -17.60 -26.41
N TYR A 416 -5.14 -17.59 -26.49
CA TYR A 416 -5.90 -18.67 -27.10
C TYR A 416 -5.59 -18.80 -28.60
N CYS A 417 -5.47 -17.69 -29.33
CA CYS A 417 -5.09 -17.65 -30.75
C CYS A 417 -3.65 -18.11 -30.98
N LYS A 418 -2.68 -17.71 -30.16
CA LYS A 418 -1.30 -18.22 -30.24
C LYS A 418 -1.23 -19.71 -29.94
N ARG A 419 -2.00 -20.18 -28.95
CA ARG A 419 -2.08 -21.61 -28.59
C ARG A 419 -2.76 -22.43 -29.69
N TRP A 420 -3.81 -21.89 -30.32
CA TRP A 420 -4.48 -22.48 -31.48
C TRP A 420 -3.58 -22.53 -32.72
N MET A 421 -2.83 -21.46 -33.01
CA MET A 421 -1.84 -21.42 -34.09
C MET A 421 -0.69 -22.42 -33.85
N LYS A 422 -0.23 -22.56 -32.60
CA LYS A 422 0.79 -23.56 -32.24
C LYS A 422 0.27 -24.99 -32.41
N HIS A 423 -0.97 -25.26 -31.99
CA HIS A 423 -1.62 -26.58 -32.19
C HIS A 423 -1.86 -26.92 -33.67
N LYS A 424 -2.03 -25.90 -34.52
CA LYS A 424 -2.20 -26.05 -35.97
C LYS A 424 -0.86 -26.15 -36.72
N GLY A 425 0.23 -25.66 -36.14
CA GLY A 425 1.60 -25.80 -36.64
C GLY A 425 2.21 -27.18 -36.34
N GLU A 426 1.96 -27.73 -35.15
CA GLU A 426 2.40 -29.10 -34.78
C GLU A 426 1.63 -30.20 -35.54
N GLY A 427 0.48 -29.89 -36.16
CA GLY A 427 -0.29 -30.81 -36.99
C GLY A 427 0.09 -30.80 -38.49
N LYS A 428 1.13 -30.08 -38.91
CA LYS A 428 1.53 -29.96 -40.33
C LYS A 428 2.97 -30.43 -40.65
N GLU A 429 3.74 -30.90 -39.68
CA GLU A 429 5.10 -31.43 -39.90
C GLU A 429 5.19 -32.97 -39.99
N THR A 430 4.06 -33.66 -40.10
CA THR A 430 4.04 -35.09 -40.47
C THR A 430 2.92 -35.34 -41.46
N VAL A 431 3.13 -34.98 -42.72
CA VAL A 431 2.71 -35.67 -43.97
C VAL A 431 3.20 -34.78 -45.12
N VAL A 432 4.42 -35.04 -45.58
CA VAL A 432 4.86 -35.41 -46.95
C VAL A 432 6.38 -35.40 -46.94
#